data_AF-A0A0F8Z693-F1
#
_entry.id   AF-A0A0F8Z693-F1
#
_cell.length_a   1.000
_cell.length_b   1.000
_cell.length_c   1.000
_cell.angle_alpha   90.00
_cell.angle_beta   90.00
_cell.angle_gamma   90.00
#
_symmetry.space_group_name_H-M   'P 1'
#
loop_
_entity.id
_entity.type
_entity.pdbx_description
1 polymer ?
#
loop_
_entity_poly.entity_id
_entity_poly.type
_entity_poly.pdbx_seq_one_letter_code
_entity_poly.pdbx_strand_id
1 'polypeptide(L)'
;MEIVYLLICIAPLPELEMPDVCMVYSMRPQYVMTQPEIDGKVGLICDFARAGAMRHGDRMTRCEVVEKIPKGLTIYNPGIEGIKT
;
A
#
# COMPACT_ATOMS: atom_id res chain seq x y z
N MET A 1 10.43 5.52 16.71
CA MET A 1 10.35 4.85 15.40
C MET A 1 9.28 5.55 14.60
N GLU A 2 9.59 5.96 13.38
CA GLU A 2 8.64 6.68 12.53
C GLU A 2 7.66 5.70 11.87
N ILE A 3 6.40 6.13 11.74
CA ILE A 3 5.37 5.38 11.03
C ILE A 3 5.57 5.65 9.53
N VAL A 4 5.60 4.60 8.73
CA VAL A 4 5.62 4.72 7.26
C VAL A 4 4.19 4.62 6.76
N TYR A 5 3.74 5.61 5.98
CA TYR A 5 2.43 5.56 5.33
C TYR A 5 2.60 5.16 3.87
N LEU A 6 1.88 4.13 3.43
CA LEU A 6 1.91 3.62 2.06
C LEU A 6 0.56 3.86 1.40
N LEU A 7 0.54 4.67 0.34
CA LEU A 7 -0.64 4.85 -0.49
C LEU A 7 -0.67 3.77 -1.56
N ILE A 8 -1.76 3.01 -1.65
CA ILE A 8 -2.02 2.06 -2.73
C ILE A 8 -3.32 2.46 -3.42
N CYS A 9 -3.28 2.63 -4.74
CA CYS A 9 -4.46 2.87 -5.56
C CYS A 9 -4.62 1.74 -6.58
N ILE A 10 -5.84 1.22 -6.66
CA ILE A 10 -6.26 0.24 -7.65
C ILE A 10 -7.40 0.80 -8.47
N ALA A 11 -7.44 0.46 -9.75
CA ALA A 11 -8.56 0.75 -10.62
C ALA A 11 -8.96 -0.53 -11.35
N PRO A 12 -10.23 -0.70 -11.70
CA PRO A 12 -10.64 -1.75 -12.61
C PRO A 12 -9.88 -1.68 -13.93
N LEU A 13 -9.85 -2.81 -14.65
CA LEU A 13 -9.36 -2.80 -16.02
C LEU A 13 -10.10 -1.72 -16.85
N PRO A 14 -9.44 -1.14 -17.87
CA PRO A 14 -9.90 0.08 -18.56
C PRO A 14 -11.32 0.02 -19.13
N GLU A 15 -11.85 -1.19 -19.31
CA GLU A 15 -13.17 -1.49 -19.86
C GLU A 15 -14.34 -1.01 -18.99
N LEU A 16 -14.10 -0.72 -17.71
CA LEU A 16 -15.17 -0.45 -16.73
C LEU A 16 -15.35 1.03 -16.34
N GLU A 17 -14.56 1.98 -16.86
CA GLU A 17 -14.63 3.44 -16.57
C GLU A 17 -14.93 3.81 -15.09
N MET A 18 -14.36 3.07 -14.15
CA MET A 18 -14.52 3.32 -12.71
C MET A 18 -13.35 4.13 -12.15
N PRO A 19 -13.61 5.01 -11.16
CA PRO A 19 -12.55 5.79 -10.52
C PRO A 19 -11.63 4.89 -9.69
N ASP A 20 -10.37 5.33 -9.56
CA ASP A 20 -9.38 4.69 -8.68
C ASP A 20 -9.89 4.64 -7.23
N VAL A 21 -9.73 3.47 -6.61
CA VAL A 21 -9.90 3.28 -5.17
C VAL A 21 -8.52 3.32 -4.52
N CYS A 22 -8.30 4.32 -3.67
CA CYS A 22 -7.06 4.52 -2.95
C CYS A 22 -7.22 4.22 -1.46
N MET A 23 -6.24 3.53 -0.89
CA MET A 23 -6.13 3.26 0.55
C MET A 23 -4.75 3.62 1.06
N VAL A 24 -4.68 4.15 2.28
CA VAL A 24 -3.40 4.44 2.95
C VAL A 24 -3.18 3.42 4.06
N TYR A 25 -2.10 2.66 3.97
CA TYR A 25 -1.67 1.71 4.98
C TYR A 25 -0.66 2.35 5.92
N SER A 26 -0.85 2.18 7.23
CA SER A 26 0.19 2.55 8.20
C SER A 26 1.05 1.34 8.55
N MET A 27 2.34 1.41 8.25
CA MET A 27 3.34 0.40 8.57
C MET A 27 4.18 0.89 9.74
N ARG A 28 4.23 0.09 10.80
CA ARG A 28 5.09 0.34 11.96
C ARG A 28 6.26 -0.62 11.91
N PRO A 29 7.48 -0.14 11.61
CA PRO A 29 8.68 -0.96 11.71
C PRO A 29 8.79 -1.55 13.12
N GLN A 30 9.21 -2.82 13.25
CA GLN A 30 9.43 -3.45 14.56
C GLN A 30 10.81 -3.12 15.15
N TYR A 31 11.70 -2.57 14.33
CA TYR A 31 13.05 -2.14 14.67
C TYR A 31 13.40 -0.88 13.85
N VAL A 32 14.50 -0.22 14.19
CA VAL A 32 15.00 0.93 13.42
C VAL A 32 15.49 0.43 12.07
N MET A 33 14.78 0.80 11.01
CA MET A 33 15.14 0.48 9.62
C MET A 33 15.79 1.67 8.95
N THR A 34 16.74 1.40 8.05
CA THR A 34 17.29 2.38 7.12
C THR A 34 16.31 2.65 5.96
N GLN A 35 16.44 3.79 5.30
CA GLN A 35 15.60 4.12 4.15
C GLN A 35 15.65 3.05 3.02
N PRO A 36 16.81 2.50 2.64
CA PRO A 36 16.87 1.44 1.63
C PRO A 36 16.11 0.17 2.01
N GLU A 37 16.09 -0.20 3.30
CA GLU A 37 15.29 -1.34 3.77
C GLU A 37 13.79 -1.05 3.71
N ILE A 38 13.38 0.17 4.02
CA ILE A 38 11.99 0.63 3.89
C ILE A 38 11.58 0.55 2.43
N ASP A 39 12.37 1.11 1.52
CA ASP A 39 12.11 1.12 0.08
C ASP A 39 12.02 -0.30 -0.48
N GLY A 40 12.91 -1.21 -0.05
CA GLY A 40 12.88 -2.61 -0.43
C GLY A 40 11.61 -3.33 0.03
N LYS A 41 11.16 -3.10 1.28
CA LYS A 41 9.91 -3.68 1.79
C LYS A 41 8.68 -3.10 1.09
N VAL A 42 8.68 -1.78 0.85
CA VAL A 42 7.62 -1.11 0.09
C VAL A 42 7.51 -1.70 -1.30
N GLY A 43 8.63 -1.88 -2.01
CA GLY A 43 8.66 -2.52 -3.33
C GLY A 43 8.01 -3.91 -3.33
N LEU A 44 8.37 -4.76 -2.36
CA LEU A 44 7.75 -6.08 -2.20
C LEU A 44 6.23 -5.99 -1.99
N ILE A 45 5.77 -5.10 -1.10
CA ILE A 45 4.33 -4.90 -0.84
C ILE A 45 3.62 -4.43 -2.11
N CYS A 46 4.21 -3.48 -2.85
CA CYS A 46 3.67 -3.00 -4.11
C CYS A 46 3.56 -4.10 -5.16
N ASP A 47 4.54 -5.00 -5.25
CA ASP A 47 4.50 -6.12 -6.18
C ASP A 47 3.42 -7.14 -5.81
N PHE A 48 3.26 -7.45 -4.51
CA PHE A 48 2.15 -8.28 -4.04
C PHE A 48 0.79 -7.65 -4.29
N ALA A 49 0.63 -6.35 -4.02
CA ALA A 49 -0.59 -5.62 -4.27
C ALA A 49 -0.93 -5.58 -5.78
N ARG A 50 0.07 -5.36 -6.63
CA ARG A 50 -0.07 -5.41 -8.09
C ARG A 50 -0.55 -6.79 -8.56
N ALA A 51 0.10 -7.86 -8.11
CA ALA A 51 -0.29 -9.21 -8.46
C ALA A 51 -1.70 -9.56 -7.96
N GLY A 52 -2.05 -9.13 -6.74
CA GLY A 52 -3.39 -9.25 -6.18
C GLY A 52 -4.45 -8.55 -7.03
N ALA A 53 -4.22 -7.28 -7.39
CA ALA A 53 -5.12 -6.51 -8.24
C ALA A 53 -5.36 -7.22 -9.59
N MET A 54 -4.29 -7.65 -10.26
CA MET A 54 -4.39 -8.37 -11.55
C MET A 54 -5.25 -9.64 -11.45
N ARG A 55 -5.14 -10.39 -10.34
CA ARG A 55 -5.96 -11.61 -10.13
C ARG A 55 -7.45 -11.32 -9.97
N HIS A 56 -7.82 -10.10 -9.57
CA HIS A 56 -9.20 -9.68 -9.40
C HIS A 56 -9.76 -8.91 -10.60
N GLY A 57 -9.00 -8.77 -11.69
CA GLY A 57 -9.42 -7.99 -12.85
C GLY A 57 -9.25 -6.48 -12.66
N ASP A 58 -8.37 -6.08 -11.75
CA ASP A 58 -7.97 -4.71 -11.49
C ASP A 58 -6.51 -4.48 -11.92
N ARG A 59 -6.10 -3.22 -11.93
CA ARG A 59 -4.71 -2.78 -12.08
C ARG A 59 -4.32 -1.85 -10.94
N MET A 60 -3.08 -1.98 -10.49
CA MET A 60 -2.53 -1.02 -9.53
C MET A 60 -2.05 0.23 -10.29
N THR A 61 -2.59 1.39 -9.93
CA THR A 61 -2.25 2.68 -10.55
C THR A 61 -1.17 3.42 -9.78
N ARG A 62 -1.16 3.29 -8.45
CA ARG A 62 -0.17 3.92 -7.56
C ARG A 62 0.21 3.00 -6.41
N CYS A 63 1.48 3.02 -6.05
CA CYS A 63 1.98 2.43 -4.82
C CYS A 63 3.24 3.19 -4.38
N GLU A 64 3.13 4.03 -3.35
CA GLU A 64 4.22 4.93 -2.93
C GLU A 64 4.14 5.32 -1.46
N VAL A 65 5.29 5.59 -0.86
CA VAL A 65 5.35 6.16 0.50
C VAL A 65 4.88 7.61 0.46
N VAL A 66 4.01 7.98 1.38
CA VAL A 66 3.50 9.34 1.52
C VAL A 66 3.88 9.94 2.87
N GLU A 67 4.39 11.16 2.87
CA GLU A 67 4.74 11.88 4.12
C GLU A 67 3.49 12.39 4.84
N LYS A 68 2.40 12.62 4.10
CA LYS A 68 1.12 13.11 4.61
C LYS A 68 -0.02 12.32 3.98
N ILE A 69 -0.99 11.95 4.81
CA ILE A 69 -2.20 11.25 4.36
C ILE A 69 -3.03 12.22 3.49
N PRO A 70 -3.35 11.85 2.24
CA PRO A 70 -4.17 12.70 1.38
C PRO A 70 -5.54 13.00 2.01
N LYS A 71 -6.05 14.22 1.80
CA LYS A 71 -7.36 14.62 2.34
C LYS A 71 -8.46 13.69 1.84
N GLY A 72 -9.34 13.27 2.74
CA GLY A 72 -10.47 12.39 2.42
C GLY A 72 -10.13 10.91 2.40
N LEU A 73 -8.86 10.52 2.60
CA LEU A 73 -8.48 9.13 2.77
C LEU A 73 -8.36 8.77 4.25
N THR A 74 -8.98 7.66 4.63
CA THR A 74 -8.85 7.08 5.96
C THR A 74 -7.67 6.12 5.99
N ILE A 75 -6.91 6.11 7.08
CA ILE A 75 -5.82 5.15 7.27
C ILE A 75 -6.47 3.77 7.47
N TYR A 76 -6.17 2.84 6.57
CA TYR A 76 -6.43 1.44 6.77
C TYR A 76 -5.32 0.87 7.64
N ASN A 77 -5.66 0.57 8.88
CA ASN A 77 -4.80 -0.21 9.78
C ASN A 77 -5.30 -1.66 9.66
N PRO A 78 -4.72 -2.51 8.78
CA PRO A 78 -4.97 -3.92 8.92
C PRO A 78 -4.45 -4.26 10.31
N GLY A 79 -5.34 -4.64 11.24
CA GLY A 79 -4.88 -5.20 12.50
C GLY A 79 -3.97 -6.38 12.14
N ILE A 80 -2.66 -6.20 12.25
CA ILE A 80 -1.71 -7.29 12.06
C ILE A 80 -1.82 -8.14 13.33
N GLU A 81 -2.91 -8.88 13.46
CA GLU A 81 -2.92 -10.09 14.26
C GLU A 81 -2.09 -11.12 13.49
N GLY A 82 -0.78 -11.07 13.72
CA GLY A 82 0.16 -12.17 13.48
C GLY A 82 0.38 -12.58 12.03
N ILE A 83 1.33 -11.93 11.34
CA ILE A 83 2.28 -12.72 10.55
C ILE A 83 3.24 -13.35 11.58
N LYS A 84 2.82 -14.48 12.15
CA LYS A 84 3.73 -15.39 12.87
C LYS A 84 4.43 -16.23 11.81
N THR A 85 5.67 -15.90 11.50
CA THR A 85 6.65 -16.87 10.97
C THR A 85 7.22 -17.67 12.12
#